data_AF-A0A151K382-F1
#
_entry.id   AF-A0A151K382-F1
#
_cell.length_a   1.000
_cell.length_b   1.000
_cell.length_c   1.000
_cell.angle_alpha   90.00
_cell.angle_beta   90.00
_cell.angle_gamma   90.00
#
_symmetry.space_group_name_H-M   'P 1'
#
loop_
_entity.id
_entity.type
_entity.pdbx_description
1 polymer ?
#
loop_
_entity_poly.entity_id
_entity_poly.type
_entity_poly.pdbx_seq_one_letter_code
_entity_poly.pdbx_strand_id
1 'polypeptide(L)'
;LLQLGGNFSLPTCCSNKLIFELIKNVEFNIKKLQTSVHNSVRNNSIAIINSLISLKPKKNFIIKKLQKATRLTKQFLKDNSNIIFTKADKGNLTVALDKNI
;
A
#
# COMPACT_ATOMS: atom_id res chain seq x y z
N LEU A 1 -13.67 -9.48 -10.39
CA LEU A 1 -13.01 -9.00 -9.15
C LEU A 1 -13.89 -7.94 -8.51
N LEU A 2 -14.28 -8.07 -7.24
CA LEU A 2 -14.94 -6.98 -6.51
C LEU A 2 -13.89 -5.90 -6.25
N GLN A 3 -13.69 -5.03 -7.23
CA GLN A 3 -12.76 -3.92 -7.08
C GLN A 3 -13.45 -2.93 -6.15
N LEU A 4 -12.95 -2.83 -4.92
CA LEU A 4 -13.26 -1.71 -4.06
C LEU A 4 -12.96 -0.45 -4.90
N GLY A 5 -13.96 0.39 -5.15
CA GLY A 5 -13.88 1.49 -6.13
C GLY A 5 -12.81 2.53 -5.81
N GLY A 6 -12.92 3.73 -6.40
CA GLY A 6 -12.06 4.85 -6.00
C GLY A 6 -12.20 5.14 -4.48
N ASN A 7 -11.08 5.38 -3.80
CA ASN A 7 -10.97 5.79 -2.38
C ASN A 7 -10.98 4.69 -1.29
N PHE A 8 -10.82 3.42 -1.63
CA PHE A 8 -10.71 2.34 -0.63
C PHE A 8 -9.28 2.06 -0.14
N SER A 9 -8.32 2.91 -0.49
CA SER A 9 -6.95 2.78 0.04
C SER A 9 -6.86 3.39 1.43
N LEU A 10 -6.25 2.65 2.36
CA LEU A 10 -5.86 3.20 3.64
C LEU A 10 -4.81 4.31 3.41
N PRO A 11 -4.90 5.46 4.09
CA PRO A 11 -3.89 6.51 3.99
C PRO A 11 -2.48 5.99 4.31
N THR A 12 -1.59 6.01 3.32
CA THR A 12 -0.24 5.47 3.48
C THR A 12 0.62 6.44 4.30
N CYS A 13 1.34 5.90 5.30
CA CYS A 13 2.28 6.65 6.13
C CYS A 13 3.74 6.41 5.74
N CYS A 14 4.02 5.41 4.90
CA CYS A 14 5.37 4.98 4.54
C CYS A 14 5.70 5.36 3.10
N SER A 15 5.89 6.66 2.83
CA SER A 15 6.26 7.17 1.50
C SER A 15 7.56 6.54 1.00
N ASN A 16 8.61 6.53 1.81
CA ASN A 16 9.96 6.15 1.33
C ASN A 16 10.05 4.69 0.87
N LYS A 17 9.45 3.74 1.60
CA LYS A 17 9.45 2.33 1.19
C LYS A 17 8.69 2.14 -0.14
N LEU A 18 7.53 2.79 -0.29
CA LEU A 18 6.74 2.71 -1.51
C LEU A 18 7.46 3.34 -2.71
N ILE A 19 8.12 4.49 -2.49
CA ILE A 19 8.95 5.14 -3.51
C ILE A 19 10.12 4.25 -3.92
N PHE A 20 10.78 3.60 -2.96
CA PHE A 20 11.87 2.66 -3.27
C PHE A 20 11.38 1.46 -4.08
N GLU A 21 10.23 0.87 -3.73
CA GLU A 21 9.61 -0.19 -4.54
C GLU A 21 9.22 0.30 -5.94
N LEU A 22 8.70 1.53 -6.06
CA LEU A 22 8.38 2.14 -7.35
C LEU A 22 9.63 2.28 -8.23
N ILE A 23 10.73 2.80 -7.68
CA ILE A 23 12.01 2.91 -8.40
C ILE A 23 12.48 1.53 -8.88
N LYS A 24 12.47 0.52 -7.99
CA LYS A 24 12.85 -0.85 -8.36
C LYS A 24 11.98 -1.40 -9.49
N ASN A 25 10.67 -1.16 -9.42
CA ASN A 25 9.73 -1.60 -10.44
C ASN A 25 9.98 -0.93 -11.80
N VAL A 26 10.21 0.39 -11.81
CA VAL A 26 10.56 1.16 -13.00
C VAL A 26 11.85 0.61 -13.61
N GLU A 27 12.93 0.50 -12.83
CA GLU A 27 14.22 0.00 -13.30
C GLU A 27 14.14 -1.44 -13.81
N PHE A 28 13.41 -2.31 -13.12
CA PHE A 28 13.21 -3.70 -13.54
C PHE A 28 12.48 -3.80 -14.88
N ASN A 29 11.47 -2.96 -15.12
CA ASN A 29 10.71 -2.98 -16.37
C ASN A 29 11.42 -2.26 -17.51
N ILE A 30 12.19 -1.19 -17.25
CA ILE A 30 13.01 -0.52 -18.27
C ILE A 30 14.01 -1.49 -18.89
N LYS A 31 14.60 -2.40 -18.10
CA LYS A 31 15.53 -3.43 -18.61
C LYS A 31 14.95 -4.30 -19.72
N LYS A 32 13.61 -4.42 -19.82
CA LYS A 32 12.92 -5.20 -20.85
C LYS A 32 12.71 -4.43 -22.16
N LEU A 33 12.97 -3.12 -22.17
CA LEU A 33 12.82 -2.24 -23.32
C LEU A 33 14.15 -2.06 -24.06
N GLN A 34 14.09 -1.51 -25.28
CA GLN A 34 15.29 -1.17 -26.06
C GLN A 34 16.17 -0.14 -25.32
N THR A 35 17.48 -0.33 -25.33
CA THR A 35 18.44 0.53 -24.60
C THR A 35 18.35 2.00 -25.00
N SER A 36 18.01 2.28 -26.26
CA SER A 36 17.82 3.64 -26.79
C SER A 36 16.76 4.45 -26.02
N VAL A 37 15.75 3.79 -25.45
CA VAL A 37 14.67 4.48 -24.72
C VAL A 37 14.90 4.54 -23.21
N HIS A 38 15.89 3.84 -22.67
CA HIS A 38 16.10 3.72 -21.21
C HIS A 38 16.25 5.08 -20.54
N ASN A 39 17.09 5.96 -21.09
CA ASN A 39 17.33 7.28 -20.53
C ASN A 39 16.09 8.17 -20.61
N SER A 40 15.32 8.08 -21.69
CA SER A 40 14.06 8.83 -21.83
C SER A 40 13.04 8.40 -20.75
N VAL A 41 12.84 7.10 -20.57
CA VAL A 41 11.91 6.59 -19.55
C VAL A 41 12.40 6.93 -18.14
N ARG A 42 13.70 6.82 -17.86
CA ARG A 42 14.27 7.18 -16.55
C ARG A 42 14.08 8.67 -16.25
N ASN A 43 14.39 9.56 -17.19
CA ASN A 43 14.23 11.00 -17.02
C ASN A 43 12.76 11.39 -16.76
N ASN A 44 11.83 10.81 -17.53
CA ASN A 44 10.40 11.02 -17.31
C ASN A 44 9.93 10.48 -15.95
N SER A 45 10.42 9.31 -15.54
CA SER A 45 10.07 8.70 -14.26
C SER A 45 10.58 9.52 -13.08
N ILE A 46 11.77 10.12 -13.17
CA ILE A 46 12.32 11.00 -12.12
C ILE A 46 11.38 12.17 -11.84
N ALA A 47 10.86 12.83 -12.87
CA ALA A 47 9.93 13.95 -12.69
C ALA A 47 8.67 13.54 -11.92
N ILE A 48 8.10 12.38 -12.27
CA ILE A 48 6.91 11.82 -11.60
C ILE A 48 7.23 11.45 -10.15
N ILE A 49 8.35 10.77 -9.90
CA ILE A 49 8.77 10.36 -8.56
C ILE A 49 9.01 11.59 -7.66
N ASN A 50 9.68 12.63 -8.18
CA ASN A 50 9.91 13.86 -7.43
C ASN A 50 8.61 14.59 -7.07
N SER A 51 7.63 14.60 -7.97
CA SER A 51 6.29 15.12 -7.68
C SER A 51 5.59 14.33 -6.56
N LEU A 52 5.67 12.99 -6.60
CA LEU A 52 5.12 12.10 -5.58
C LEU A 52 5.80 12.28 -4.20
N ILE A 53 7.11 12.51 -4.16
CA ILE A 53 7.83 12.79 -2.92
C ILE A 53 7.44 14.16 -2.34
N SER A 54 7.23 15.15 -3.22
CA SER A 54 6.87 16.51 -2.83
C SER A 54 5.41 16.64 -2.35
N LEU A 55 4.55 15.69 -2.71
CA LEU A 55 3.17 15.59 -2.24
C LEU A 55 3.12 15.34 -0.74
N LYS A 56 2.84 16.40 0.03
CA LYS A 56 2.63 16.29 1.48
C LYS A 56 1.33 15.51 1.73
N PRO A 57 1.35 14.44 2.54
CA PRO A 57 0.13 13.72 2.89
C PRO A 57 -0.85 14.68 3.58
N LYS A 58 -2.11 14.69 3.14
CA LYS A 58 -3.16 15.48 3.76
C LYS A 58 -3.27 15.07 5.24
N LYS A 59 -2.97 15.99 6.15
CA LYS A 59 -3.13 15.77 7.60
C LYS A 59 -4.58 16.04 8.01
N ASN A 60 -5.46 15.08 7.74
CA ASN A 60 -6.85 15.12 8.21
C ASN A 60 -6.98 14.37 9.55
N PHE A 61 -7.82 14.86 10.46
CA PHE A 61 -8.22 14.14 11.68
C PHE A 61 -8.67 12.70 11.40
N ILE A 62 -9.50 12.50 10.36
CA ILE A 62 -9.97 11.17 9.94
C ILE A 62 -8.79 10.27 9.54
N ILE A 63 -7.83 10.80 8.79
CA ILE A 63 -6.63 10.07 8.37
C ILE A 63 -5.81 9.62 9.58
N LYS A 64 -5.61 10.51 10.57
CA LYS A 64 -4.92 10.16 11.81
C LYS A 64 -5.64 9.05 12.58
N LYS A 65 -6.98 9.11 12.65
CA LYS A 65 -7.79 8.09 13.32
C LYS A 65 -7.68 6.73 12.63
N LEU A 66 -7.75 6.70 11.30
CA LEU A 66 -7.58 5.49 10.49
C LEU A 66 -6.18 4.88 10.63
N GLN A 67 -5.14 5.71 10.63
CA GLN A 67 -3.76 5.27 10.84
C GLN A 67 -3.55 4.69 12.25
N LYS A 68 -4.11 5.34 13.28
CA LYS A 68 -4.07 4.83 14.66
C LYS A 68 -4.79 3.49 14.77
N ALA A 69 -6.02 3.40 14.25
CA ALA A 69 -6.80 2.16 14.24
C ALA A 69 -6.03 1.03 13.55
N THR A 70 -5.50 1.28 12.35
CA THR A 70 -4.70 0.29 11.61
C THR A 70 -3.48 -0.16 12.39
N ARG A 71 -2.74 0.77 13.01
CA ARG A 71 -1.56 0.44 13.81
C ARG A 71 -1.94 -0.47 14.98
N LEU A 72 -3.01 -0.13 15.70
CA LEU A 72 -3.50 -0.93 16.82
C LEU A 72 -3.97 -2.32 16.35
N THR A 73 -4.70 -2.40 15.24
CA THR A 73 -5.11 -3.68 14.65
C THR A 73 -3.90 -4.53 14.27
N LYS A 74 -2.89 -3.96 13.60
CA LYS A 74 -1.65 -4.69 13.26
C LYS A 74 -0.92 -5.21 14.51
N GLN A 75 -0.88 -4.40 15.56
CA GLN A 75 -0.26 -4.80 16.83
C GLN A 75 -1.05 -5.94 17.47
N PHE A 76 -2.38 -5.81 17.59
CA PHE A 76 -3.26 -6.86 18.09
C PHE A 76 -3.07 -8.18 17.34
N LEU A 77 -3.02 -8.15 16.00
CA LEU A 77 -2.80 -9.34 15.18
C LEU A 77 -1.43 -9.99 15.42
N LYS A 78 -0.40 -9.17 15.66
CA LYS A 78 0.94 -9.67 15.96
C LYS A 78 0.99 -10.34 17.34
N ASP A 79 0.29 -9.77 18.31
CA ASP A 79 0.26 -10.26 19.68
C ASP A 79 -0.67 -11.47 19.86
N ASN A 80 -1.60 -11.69 18.92
CA ASN A 80 -2.59 -12.77 18.95
C ASN A 80 -2.51 -13.62 17.67
N SER A 81 -1.37 -14.29 17.44
CA SER A 81 -1.11 -15.08 16.23
C SER A 81 -1.99 -16.33 16.08
N ASN A 82 -2.72 -16.69 17.12
CA ASN A 82 -3.74 -17.74 17.12
C ASN A 82 -5.05 -17.30 16.44
N ILE A 83 -5.30 -16.00 16.29
CA ILE A 83 -6.53 -15.52 15.65
C ILE A 83 -6.35 -15.44 14.12
N ILE A 84 -7.26 -16.05 13.35
CA ILE A 84 -7.38 -15.92 11.89
C ILE A 84 -8.56 -15.04 11.55
N PHE A 85 -8.35 -14.06 10.66
CA PHE A 85 -9.43 -13.31 10.04
C PHE A 85 -9.68 -13.85 8.64
N THR A 86 -10.92 -14.26 8.35
CA THR A 86 -11.34 -14.72 7.02
C THR A 86 -12.58 -13.99 6.56
N LYS A 87 -12.80 -13.96 5.24
CA LYS A 87 -13.99 -13.40 4.64
C LYS A 87 -15.09 -14.47 4.61
N ALA A 88 -16.27 -14.16 5.13
CA ALA A 88 -17.40 -15.08 5.01
C ALA A 88 -17.95 -15.10 3.57
N ASP A 89 -18.57 -16.23 3.17
CA ASP A 89 -19.09 -16.47 1.83
C ASP A 89 -20.11 -15.42 1.35
N LYS A 90 -20.89 -14.82 2.25
CA LYS A 90 -21.82 -13.72 1.94
C LYS A 90 -21.20 -12.38 2.37
N GLY A 91 -20.82 -11.58 1.37
CA GLY A 91 -19.83 -10.50 1.46
C GLY A 91 -20.08 -9.39 2.48
N ASN A 92 -18.97 -8.70 2.81
CA ASN A 92 -18.74 -7.66 3.82
C ASN A 92 -18.61 -8.13 5.28
N LEU A 93 -18.83 -9.42 5.56
CA LEU A 93 -18.57 -9.98 6.87
C LEU A 93 -17.13 -10.52 6.97
N THR A 94 -16.42 -10.11 8.02
CA THR A 94 -15.13 -10.68 8.42
C THR A 94 -15.36 -11.55 9.65
N VAL A 95 -14.92 -12.79 9.62
CA VAL A 95 -15.00 -13.75 10.73
C VAL A 95 -13.62 -13.87 11.37
N ALA A 96 -13.56 -13.82 12.69
CA ALA A 96 -12.38 -14.14 13.47
C ALA A 96 -12.51 -15.56 14.05
N LEU A 97 -11.52 -16.41 13.81
CA LEU A 97 -11.46 -17.79 14.28
C LEU A 97 -10.23 -17.97 15.17
N ASP A 98 -10.34 -18.77 16.24
CA ASP A 98 -9.18 -19.23 16.99
C ASP A 98 -8.63 -20.49 16.31
N LYS A 99 -7.33 -20.53 16.03
CA LYS A 99 -6.64 -21.71 15.47
C LYS A 99 -6.56 -22.88 16.44
N ASN A 100 -6.65 -22.58 17.73
CA ASN A 100 -6.37 -23.54 18.79
C ASN A 100 -7.64 -24.26 19.28
N ILE A 101 -8.80 -23.95 18.69
CA ILE A 101 -10.11 -24.58 18.95
C ILE A 101 -10.54 -25.30 17.67
#